data_AF-A0A8S2WQW4-F1
#
_entry.id   AF-A0A8S2WQW4-F1
#
_cell.length_a   1.000
_cell.length_b   1.000
_cell.length_c   1.000
_cell.angle_alpha   90.00
_cell.angle_beta   90.00
_cell.angle_gamma   90.00
#
_symmetry.space_group_name_H-M   'P 1'
#
loop_
_entity.id
_entity.type
_entity.pdbx_description
1 polymer ?
#
loop_
_entity_poly.entity_id
_entity_poly.type
_entity_poly.pdbx_seq_one_letter_code
_entity_poly.pdbx_strand_id
1 'polypeptide(L)' 'VAPIEKHKKKTGRAKRRMQYKQRFVNKVSAFGRRRGPNSNQA' A
#
# COMPACT_ATOMS: atom_id res chain seq x y z
N VAL A 1 -3.47 -21.50 -13.49
CA VAL A 1 -3.53 -20.04 -13.75
C VAL A 1 -2.12 -19.56 -14.08
N ALA A 2 -1.90 -19.00 -15.26
CA ALA A 2 -0.59 -18.48 -15.66
C ALA A 2 -0.22 -17.23 -14.84
N PRO A 3 1.08 -16.97 -14.56
CA PRO A 3 1.50 -15.77 -13.87
C PRO A 3 1.15 -14.52 -14.68
N ILE A 4 0.47 -13.57 -14.03
CA ILE A 4 0.17 -12.28 -14.63
C ILE A 4 1.46 -11.47 -14.76
N GLU A 5 1.77 -10.98 -15.96
CA GLU A 5 2.90 -10.08 -16.19
C GLU A 5 2.72 -8.77 -15.40
N LYS A 6 3.75 -8.37 -14.66
CA LYS A 6 3.73 -7.16 -13.82
C LYS A 6 4.99 -6.33 -14.06
N HIS A 7 4.83 -5.01 -14.05
CA HIS A 7 5.95 -4.10 -14.10
C HIS A 7 6.91 -4.27 -12.90
N LYS A 8 8.19 -3.97 -13.13
CA LYS A 8 9.23 -4.03 -12.10
C LYS A 8 8.87 -3.08 -10.95
N LYS A 9 8.88 -3.63 -9.73
CA LYS A 9 8.62 -2.84 -8.52
C LYS A 9 9.83 -1.95 -8.22
N LYS A 10 9.59 -0.75 -7.70
CA LYS A 10 10.66 0.09 -7.14
C LYS A 10 11.31 -0.62 -5.95
N THR A 11 12.61 -0.44 -5.77
CA THR A 11 13.42 -1.03 -4.69
C THR A 11 14.09 0.05 -3.83
N GLY A 12 14.72 -0.35 -2.73
CA GLY A 12 15.52 0.52 -1.86
C GLY A 12 14.78 1.76 -1.34
N ARG A 13 15.45 2.92 -1.45
CA ARG A 13 14.95 4.22 -0.97
C ARG A 13 13.65 4.64 -1.66
N ALA A 14 13.52 4.39 -2.96
CA ALA A 14 12.33 4.72 -3.73
C ALA A 14 11.10 3.94 -3.22
N LYS A 15 11.27 2.66 -2.89
CA LYS A 15 10.22 1.84 -2.28
C LYS A 15 9.80 2.39 -0.90
N ARG A 16 10.77 2.70 -0.05
CA ARG A 16 10.52 3.25 1.30
C ARG A 16 9.76 4.59 1.24
N ARG A 17 10.11 5.47 0.29
CA ARG A 17 9.40 6.75 0.09
C ARG A 17 7.93 6.55 -0.30
N MET A 18 7.64 5.64 -1.23
CA MET A 18 6.26 5.34 -1.62
C MET A 18 5.45 4.77 -0.45
N GLN A 19 6.05 3.87 0.33
CA GLN A 19 5.41 3.27 1.50
C GLN A 19 5.08 4.31 2.57
N TYR A 20 5.99 5.25 2.85
CA TYR A 20 5.76 6.33 3.81
C TYR A 20 4.60 7.22 3.36
N LYS A 21 4.60 7.64 2.08
CA LYS A 21 3.52 8.44 1.49
C LYS A 21 2.16 7.75 1.67
N GLN A 22 2.07 6.46 1.37
CA GLN A 22 0.81 5.71 1.49
C GLN A 22 0.36 5.50 2.94
N ARG A 23 1.28 5.35 3.91
CA ARG A 23 0.94 5.05 5.30
C ARG A 23 0.59 6.28 6.14
N PHE A 24 1.25 7.41 5.87
CA PHE A 24 1.22 8.56 6.77
C PHE A 24 0.70 9.84 6.11
N VAL A 25 1.11 10.12 4.87
CA VAL A 25 0.75 11.39 4.22
C VAL A 25 -0.64 11.33 3.59
N ASN A 26 -0.92 10.26 2.85
CA ASN A 26 -2.17 10.14 2.10
C ASN A 26 -3.33 9.60 2.94
N LYS A 27 -3.08 8.89 4.04
CA LYS A 27 -4.14 8.23 4.82
C LYS A 27 -4.73 9.22 5.82
N VAL A 28 -5.98 9.61 5.60
CA VAL A 28 -6.79 10.33 6.60
C VAL A 28 -7.31 9.32 7.63
N SER A 29 -7.16 9.60 8.92
CA SER A 29 -7.74 8.79 9.98
C SER A 29 -9.23 9.08 10.07
N ALA A 30 -10.06 8.16 9.60
CA ALA A 30 -11.49 8.17 9.87
C ALA A 30 -11.79 7.66 11.29
N PHE A 31 -12.96 7.99 11.83
CA PHE A 31 -13.45 7.46 13.10
C PHE A 31 -13.63 5.93 13.05
N GLY A 32 -13.49 5.26 14.21
CA GLY A 32 -13.61 3.80 14.33
C GLY A 32 -12.30 3.03 14.11
N ARG A 33 -12.39 1.69 14.00
CA ARG A 33 -11.21 0.81 13.93
C ARG A 33 -10.49 0.95 12.59
N ARG A 34 -9.19 1.25 12.63
CA ARG A 34 -8.34 1.37 11.43
C ARG A 34 -8.32 0.06 10.64
N ARG A 35 -8.74 0.12 9.37
CA ARG A 35 -8.55 -0.99 8.42
C ARG A 35 -7.06 -1.18 8.11
N GLY A 36 -6.65 -2.45 8.06
CA GLY A 36 -5.29 -2.89 7.73
C GLY A 36 -4.98 -2.80 6.22
N PRO A 37 -3.71 -2.88 5.83
CA PRO A 37 -3.25 -2.60 4.47
C PRO A 37 -3.78 -3.54 3.37
N ASN A 38 -4.16 -4.78 3.70
CA ASN A 38 -4.75 -5.75 2.77
C ASN A 38 -6.15 -6.17 3.23
N SER A 39 -6.93 -5.22 3.76
CA SER A 39 -8.32 -5.50 4.13
C SER A 39 -9.17 -5.42 2.86
N ASN A 40 -9.42 -6.55 2.21
CA ASN A 40 -10.48 -6.61 1.20
C ASN A 40 -11.82 -6.36 1.91
N GLN A 41 -12.71 -5.59 1.29
CA GLN A 41 -14.11 -5.60 1.73
C GLN A 41 -14.62 -7.02 1.48
N ALA A 42 -15.14 -7.66 2.53
CA ALA A 42 -15.97 -8.85 2.35
C ALA A 42 -17.28 -8.42 1.68
#